data_AF-A0A183UXN0-F1
#
_entry.id   AF-A0A183UXN0-F1
#
_cell.length_a   1.000
_cell.length_b   1.000
_cell.length_c   1.000
_cell.angle_alpha   90.00
_cell.angle_beta   90.00
_cell.angle_gamma   90.00
#
_symmetry.space_group_name_H-M   'P 1'
#
loop_
_entity.id
_entity.type
_entity.pdbx_description
1 polymer ?
#
loop_
_entity_poly.entity_id
_entity_poly.type
_entity_poly.pdbx_seq_one_letter_code
_entity_poly.pdbx_strand_id
1 'polypeptide(L)'
;EGGTGCSSDNVIIVPHVQISPNESHLFNRAISSGGGMLADLQRATIAAQAFYADANEQPKTRSPWILKRLYEWSHRAKRREIVKHMQAALENSTDQEFDDEELEKLLDVSWDEMFVTPDDLLIKDQKRLQAVWELFHSELVFLHKQLLVLRNVYKEPLKKCQVEGCLLTVEPDLLFGNLDQLCRISRGFCKSFLTIMHEVTKKQKQKEDAAEDGVNEQKEEAVCDTTDLIVQLFEKFSKGPSTISAYQAYCINYKATMEYLGSIRQKEERFTEFERVCLTDPRCERLQLEDLLIAPLQHITRLPILLKEIHKYTEGDDDKMRIEKVIEIMNESLRSIDDSVQWLHNFERLQQLQTQVVWPSIMEIEPRSFIPDFLRVALSRQFCENLLAHPRRKLIHEGHLEFVENGKTSDCYAFLFNDMFVLTKVKKCATRLKMPSVSRSTQMTRMEHYVVQKQPVPLDSCVFCDADSNDCASSMSLKFAFVIIHLTRYYQVVSIYTLQAANKHDKYVLPFAFATFLFTFDEMGRQEQVEILQDLWIEKFQESIENYESIQLKDMLKCTPLFSSLSLRRCSSSRLMPNNNSKLHPDCEHRASP
;
A
#
# COMPACT_ATOMS: atom_id res chain seq x y z
N GLU A 1 46.64 26.23 -42.24
CA GLU A 1 46.62 26.40 -40.77
C GLU A 1 45.19 26.20 -40.28
N GLY A 2 45.03 25.53 -39.13
CA GLY A 2 43.75 25.37 -38.42
C GLY A 2 43.08 24.01 -38.63
N GLY A 3 43.39 23.04 -37.76
CA GLY A 3 42.77 21.71 -37.76
C GLY A 3 41.57 21.58 -36.82
N THR A 4 40.83 20.48 -36.95
CA THR A 4 39.98 19.89 -35.90
C THR A 4 39.59 18.45 -36.24
N GLY A 5 39.75 17.56 -35.26
CA GLY A 5 38.79 16.50 -34.96
C GLY A 5 38.84 15.21 -35.79
N CYS A 6 39.70 14.27 -35.40
CA CYS A 6 39.57 12.86 -35.77
C CYS A 6 38.29 12.28 -35.12
N SER A 7 37.23 12.05 -35.91
CA SER A 7 36.18 11.10 -35.54
C SER A 7 36.75 9.71 -35.77
N SER A 8 37.06 8.97 -34.71
CA SER A 8 37.27 7.54 -34.81
C SER A 8 35.91 6.86 -35.05
N ASP A 9 35.43 6.93 -36.28
CA ASP A 9 34.37 6.04 -36.74
C ASP A 9 34.92 4.62 -36.59
N ASN A 10 34.40 3.89 -35.59
CA ASN A 10 34.71 2.48 -35.38
C ASN A 10 34.13 1.65 -36.54
N VAL A 11 34.78 1.70 -37.70
CA VAL A 11 34.47 0.86 -38.85
C VAL A 11 35.03 -0.53 -38.55
N ILE A 12 34.17 -1.43 -38.07
CA ILE A 12 34.50 -2.83 -37.86
C ILE A 12 34.28 -3.55 -39.20
N ILE A 13 35.37 -3.96 -39.84
CA ILE A 13 35.34 -4.83 -41.03
C ILE A 13 34.98 -6.24 -40.57
N VAL A 14 33.73 -6.66 -40.81
CA VAL A 14 33.32 -8.06 -40.65
C VAL A 14 33.80 -8.81 -41.91
N PRO A 15 34.77 -9.74 -41.81
CA PRO A 15 35.20 -10.50 -42.98
C PRO A 15 34.02 -11.34 -43.48
N HIS A 16 33.92 -11.54 -44.80
CA HIS A 16 32.83 -12.23 -45.51
C HIS A 16 32.44 -13.58 -44.86
N VAL A 17 31.58 -13.52 -43.85
CA VAL A 17 30.80 -14.65 -43.36
C VAL A 17 29.45 -14.52 -44.05
N GLN A 18 29.01 -15.54 -44.78
CA GLN A 18 27.65 -15.59 -45.30
C GLN A 18 26.69 -15.70 -44.11
N ILE A 19 26.26 -14.55 -43.59
CA ILE A 19 25.30 -14.47 -42.49
C ILE A 19 23.94 -14.91 -43.05
N SER A 20 23.44 -16.03 -42.56
CA SER A 20 22.09 -16.50 -42.89
C SER A 20 21.04 -15.52 -42.33
N PRO A 21 19.82 -15.45 -42.90
CA PRO A 21 18.78 -14.51 -42.44
C PRO A 21 18.51 -14.56 -40.93
N ASN A 22 18.65 -15.73 -40.31
CA ASN A 22 18.46 -15.93 -38.87
C ASN A 22 19.59 -15.33 -38.01
N GLU A 23 20.83 -15.29 -38.50
CA GLU A 23 21.98 -14.71 -37.80
C GLU A 23 21.96 -13.16 -37.85
N SER A 24 21.33 -12.58 -38.88
CA SER A 24 21.12 -11.14 -38.98
C SER A 24 20.28 -10.59 -37.82
N HIS A 25 19.32 -11.38 -37.31
CA HIS A 25 18.48 -10.98 -36.18
C HIS A 25 19.27 -10.90 -34.85
N LEU A 26 20.23 -11.81 -34.63
CA LEU A 26 21.11 -11.77 -33.46
C LEU A 26 22.09 -10.59 -33.53
N PHE A 27 22.62 -10.32 -34.73
CA PHE A 27 23.50 -9.17 -34.97
C PHE A 27 22.75 -7.84 -34.78
N ASN A 28 21.56 -7.70 -35.36
CA ASN A 28 20.71 -6.52 -35.18
C ASN A 28 20.28 -6.32 -33.71
N ARG A 29 20.07 -7.40 -32.96
CA ARG A 29 19.81 -7.35 -31.51
C ARG A 29 21.04 -6.87 -30.71
N ALA A 30 22.24 -7.30 -31.09
CA ALA A 30 23.50 -6.87 -30.48
C ALA A 30 23.84 -5.39 -30.75
N ILE A 31 23.53 -4.90 -31.96
CA ILE A 31 23.63 -3.47 -32.31
C ILE A 31 22.62 -2.64 -31.50
N SER A 32 21.41 -3.17 -31.29
CA SER A 32 20.33 -2.47 -30.58
C SER A 32 20.48 -2.45 -29.05
N SER A 33 21.28 -3.35 -28.45
CA SER A 33 21.44 -3.48 -26.99
C SER A 33 22.57 -2.63 -26.39
N GLY A 34 23.25 -1.81 -27.18
CA GLY A 34 24.41 -1.02 -26.72
C GLY A 34 25.72 -1.84 -26.64
N GLY A 35 26.85 -1.14 -26.60
CA GLY A 35 28.19 -1.62 -26.98
C GLY A 35 28.74 -2.88 -26.29
N GLY A 36 28.19 -3.30 -25.15
CA GLY A 36 28.64 -4.50 -24.44
C GLY A 36 28.42 -5.80 -25.23
N MET A 37 27.24 -5.97 -25.85
CA MET A 37 26.93 -7.17 -26.63
C MET A 37 27.74 -7.23 -27.94
N LEU A 38 28.06 -6.07 -28.51
CA LEU A 38 28.88 -5.97 -29.73
C LEU A 38 30.35 -6.34 -29.45
N ALA A 39 30.91 -5.86 -28.33
CA ALA A 39 32.26 -6.21 -27.90
C ALA A 39 32.38 -7.73 -27.57
N ASP A 40 31.34 -8.31 -26.98
CA ASP A 40 31.28 -9.76 -26.73
C ASP A 40 31.16 -10.57 -28.01
N LEU A 41 30.37 -10.09 -28.98
CA LEU A 41 30.24 -10.72 -30.30
C LEU A 41 31.55 -10.63 -31.09
N GLN A 42 32.29 -9.53 -30.96
CA GLN A 42 33.60 -9.34 -31.58
C GLN A 42 34.65 -10.27 -30.97
N ARG A 43 34.73 -10.35 -29.64
CA ARG A 43 35.61 -11.32 -28.94
C ARG A 43 35.27 -12.76 -29.29
N ALA A 44 33.98 -13.09 -29.35
CA ALA A 44 33.48 -14.37 -29.80
C ALA A 44 33.92 -14.69 -31.24
N THR A 45 33.77 -13.73 -32.16
CA THR A 45 34.14 -13.90 -33.58
C THR A 45 35.65 -14.14 -33.73
N ILE A 46 36.48 -13.41 -32.98
CA ILE A 46 37.94 -13.61 -32.96
C ILE A 46 38.30 -15.00 -32.41
N ALA A 47 37.68 -15.44 -31.32
CA ALA A 47 37.90 -16.77 -30.75
C ALA A 47 37.47 -17.90 -31.71
N ALA A 48 36.37 -17.70 -32.44
CA ALA A 48 35.92 -18.64 -33.47
C ALA A 48 36.93 -18.77 -34.60
N GLN A 49 37.47 -17.64 -35.06
CA GLN A 49 38.47 -17.61 -36.13
C GLN A 49 39.75 -18.32 -35.73
N ALA A 50 40.20 -18.15 -34.48
CA ALA A 50 41.34 -18.88 -33.93
C ALA A 50 41.09 -20.40 -33.89
N PHE A 51 39.90 -20.85 -33.46
CA PHE A 51 39.54 -22.27 -33.42
C PHE A 51 39.54 -22.93 -34.81
N TYR A 52 39.01 -22.23 -35.83
CA TYR A 52 39.00 -22.76 -37.20
C TYR A 52 40.37 -22.68 -37.89
N ALA A 53 41.25 -21.78 -37.46
CA ALA A 53 42.63 -21.71 -37.95
C ALA A 53 43.46 -22.93 -37.46
N ASP A 54 43.23 -23.38 -36.22
CA ASP A 54 43.91 -24.54 -35.64
C ASP A 54 43.42 -25.89 -36.20
N ALA A 55 42.14 -25.97 -36.61
CA ALA A 55 41.53 -27.21 -37.09
C ALA A 55 41.67 -27.46 -38.62
N ASN A 56 42.24 -26.51 -39.37
CA ASN A 56 42.39 -26.54 -40.84
C ASN A 56 41.10 -26.94 -41.61
N GLU A 57 39.93 -26.59 -41.07
CA GLU A 57 38.62 -26.95 -41.64
C GLU A 57 38.20 -26.01 -42.78
N GLN A 58 37.69 -26.57 -43.88
CA GLN A 58 37.17 -25.81 -45.01
C GLN A 58 35.95 -24.95 -44.62
N PRO A 59 35.77 -23.75 -45.19
CA PRO A 59 34.71 -22.81 -44.79
C PRO A 59 33.28 -23.35 -44.99
N LYS A 60 33.09 -24.39 -45.81
CA LYS A 60 31.78 -25.01 -46.10
C LYS A 60 31.28 -25.98 -45.01
N THR A 61 32.12 -26.39 -44.06
CA THR A 61 31.73 -27.30 -42.95
C THR A 61 31.52 -26.57 -41.62
N ARG A 62 31.69 -25.25 -41.59
CA ARG A 62 31.55 -24.46 -40.36
C ARG A 62 30.11 -24.46 -39.88
N SER A 63 29.88 -24.84 -38.62
CA SER A 63 28.53 -24.98 -38.09
C SER A 63 27.80 -23.62 -38.08
N PRO A 64 26.57 -23.50 -38.60
CA PRO A 64 25.79 -22.24 -38.63
C PRO A 64 25.40 -21.69 -37.25
N TRP A 65 25.84 -22.33 -36.18
CA TRP A 65 25.45 -22.04 -34.79
C TRP A 65 26.61 -21.51 -33.95
N ILE A 66 27.76 -21.16 -34.56
CA ILE A 66 28.95 -20.66 -33.86
C ILE A 66 28.62 -19.44 -33.01
N LEU A 67 27.94 -18.44 -33.58
CA LEU A 67 27.56 -17.22 -32.86
C LEU A 67 26.61 -17.52 -31.70
N LYS A 68 25.65 -18.42 -31.90
CA LYS A 68 24.76 -18.90 -30.82
C LYS A 68 25.56 -19.61 -29.72
N ARG A 69 26.49 -20.50 -30.09
CA ARG A 69 27.32 -21.27 -29.16
C ARG A 69 28.28 -20.36 -28.37
N LEU A 70 28.82 -19.32 -29.01
CA LEU A 70 29.69 -18.33 -28.37
C LEU A 70 28.91 -17.34 -27.50
N TYR A 71 27.72 -16.93 -27.93
CA TYR A 71 26.79 -16.18 -27.09
C TYR A 71 26.44 -16.99 -25.84
N GLU A 72 26.05 -18.26 -25.99
CA GLU A 72 25.82 -19.18 -24.87
C GLU A 72 27.08 -19.36 -24.00
N TRP A 73 28.27 -19.45 -24.61
CA TRP A 73 29.53 -19.57 -23.88
C TRP A 73 29.86 -18.30 -23.08
N SER A 74 29.65 -17.12 -23.65
CA SER A 74 29.79 -15.82 -22.98
C SER A 74 28.81 -15.69 -21.81
N HIS A 75 27.53 -16.05 -22.01
CA HIS A 75 26.55 -16.07 -20.91
C HIS A 75 26.94 -17.07 -19.82
N ARG A 76 27.42 -18.28 -20.17
CA ARG A 76 27.94 -19.26 -19.19
C ARG A 76 29.21 -18.75 -18.49
N ALA A 77 30.06 -17.97 -19.15
CA ALA A 77 31.24 -17.38 -18.54
C ALA A 77 30.84 -16.29 -17.53
N LYS A 78 29.96 -15.37 -17.92
CA LYS A 78 29.41 -14.32 -17.03
C LYS A 78 28.66 -14.91 -15.83
N ARG A 79 27.87 -15.97 -16.03
CA ARG A 79 27.23 -16.70 -14.92
C ARG A 79 28.26 -17.26 -13.94
N ARG A 80 29.32 -17.93 -14.45
CA ARG A 80 30.39 -18.49 -13.61
C ARG A 80 31.15 -17.40 -12.85
N GLU A 81 31.38 -16.25 -13.47
CA GLU A 81 32.00 -15.09 -12.86
C GLU A 81 31.17 -14.56 -11.69
N ILE A 82 29.87 -14.36 -11.88
CA ILE A 82 28.95 -13.95 -10.80
C ILE A 82 28.94 -14.97 -9.67
N VAL A 83 28.80 -16.25 -9.98
CA VAL A 83 28.80 -17.32 -8.97
C VAL A 83 30.10 -17.29 -8.16
N LYS A 84 31.25 -17.09 -8.81
CA LYS A 84 32.55 -16.99 -8.13
C LYS A 84 32.63 -15.77 -7.20
N HIS A 85 32.26 -14.58 -7.69
CA HIS A 85 32.27 -13.37 -6.87
C HIS A 85 31.27 -13.45 -5.72
N MET A 86 30.11 -14.05 -5.95
CA MET A 86 29.10 -14.34 -4.93
C MET A 86 29.61 -15.26 -3.83
N GLN A 87 30.19 -16.41 -4.20
CA GLN A 87 30.74 -17.36 -3.23
C GLN A 87 31.85 -16.70 -2.39
N ALA A 88 32.75 -15.96 -3.03
CA ALA A 88 33.77 -15.20 -2.32
C ALA A 88 33.17 -14.10 -1.43
N ALA A 89 32.07 -13.46 -1.84
CA ALA A 89 31.40 -12.44 -1.05
C ALA A 89 30.72 -13.01 0.20
N LEU A 90 30.09 -14.19 0.08
CA LEU A 90 29.43 -14.92 1.16
C LEU A 90 30.45 -15.51 2.17
N GLU A 91 31.57 -16.05 1.69
CA GLU A 91 32.64 -16.57 2.55
C GLU A 91 33.34 -15.47 3.35
N ASN A 92 33.45 -14.27 2.78
CA ASN A 92 34.11 -13.12 3.41
C ASN A 92 33.13 -12.14 4.08
N SER A 93 31.82 -12.44 4.17
CA SER A 93 30.82 -11.56 4.81
C SER A 93 30.67 -11.86 6.29
N THR A 94 31.74 -11.66 7.08
CA THR A 94 31.61 -11.51 8.53
C THR A 94 31.39 -10.04 8.82
N ASP A 95 30.16 -9.66 9.10
CA ASP A 95 29.78 -8.28 9.38
C ASP A 95 29.75 -8.03 10.88
N GLN A 96 30.84 -7.43 11.40
CA GLN A 96 31.04 -7.20 12.82
C GLN A 96 29.98 -6.26 13.45
N GLU A 97 29.28 -5.44 12.64
CA GLU A 97 28.31 -4.50 13.21
C GLU A 97 27.12 -5.21 13.84
N PHE A 98 26.72 -6.39 13.36
CA PHE A 98 25.53 -7.13 13.82
C PHE A 98 25.81 -8.56 14.29
N ASP A 99 27.09 -8.95 14.32
CA ASP A 99 27.50 -10.21 14.94
C ASP A 99 27.28 -10.12 16.46
N ASP A 100 26.41 -10.97 16.98
CA ASP A 100 26.01 -10.97 18.39
C ASP A 100 25.79 -12.42 18.82
N GLU A 101 26.90 -13.12 19.07
CA GLU A 101 26.89 -14.53 19.46
C GLU A 101 26.01 -14.81 20.69
N GLU A 102 25.83 -13.83 21.58
CA GLU A 102 24.96 -13.99 22.74
C GLU A 102 23.50 -14.13 22.33
N LEU A 103 23.02 -13.29 21.40
CA LEU A 103 21.65 -13.39 20.89
C LEU A 103 21.45 -14.64 20.03
N GLU A 104 22.44 -15.04 19.25
CA GLU A 104 22.34 -16.23 18.41
C GLU A 104 22.21 -17.51 19.25
N LYS A 105 22.93 -17.62 20.37
CA LYS A 105 22.82 -18.75 21.30
C LYS A 105 21.42 -18.89 21.90
N LEU A 106 20.65 -17.81 22.01
CA LEU A 106 19.29 -17.83 22.55
C LEU A 106 18.25 -18.39 21.58
N LEU A 107 18.59 -18.62 20.30
CA LEU A 107 17.67 -19.21 19.33
C LEU A 107 17.26 -20.65 19.69
N ASP A 108 18.19 -21.41 20.28
CA ASP A 108 18.02 -22.82 20.63
C ASP A 108 17.56 -23.03 22.08
N VAL A 109 17.48 -21.95 22.88
CA VAL A 109 17.07 -21.98 24.29
C VAL A 109 15.56 -22.21 24.40
N SER A 110 15.14 -22.96 25.41
CA SER A 110 13.72 -23.15 25.72
C SER A 110 13.22 -22.13 26.75
N TRP A 111 11.89 -21.93 26.81
CA TRP A 111 11.30 -21.03 27.80
C TRP A 111 11.60 -21.47 29.24
N ASP A 112 11.70 -22.78 29.50
CA ASP A 112 12.03 -23.37 30.81
C ASP A 112 13.43 -22.97 31.27
N GLU A 113 14.40 -22.99 30.35
CA GLU A 113 15.79 -22.60 30.60
C GLU A 113 15.94 -21.08 30.82
N MET A 114 15.10 -20.28 30.16
CA MET A 114 15.18 -18.82 30.22
C MET A 114 14.66 -18.24 31.55
N PHE A 115 13.55 -18.77 32.08
CA PHE A 115 12.86 -18.18 33.23
C PHE A 115 13.16 -18.86 34.58
N VAL A 116 13.86 -20.00 34.61
CA VAL A 116 14.17 -20.78 35.84
C VAL A 116 12.93 -20.95 36.73
N THR A 117 12.05 -21.87 36.34
CA THR A 117 10.76 -22.07 37.02
C THR A 117 10.83 -23.12 38.13
N PRO A 118 10.30 -22.84 39.34
CA PRO A 118 9.93 -23.86 40.32
C PRO A 118 8.99 -24.94 39.75
N ASP A 119 9.15 -26.19 40.19
CA ASP A 119 8.34 -27.34 39.73
C ASP A 119 6.82 -27.20 40.04
N ASP A 120 6.45 -26.37 41.02
CA ASP A 120 5.07 -26.20 41.53
C ASP A 120 4.32 -24.96 40.99
N LEU A 121 4.78 -24.36 39.88
CA LEU A 121 4.15 -23.17 39.30
C LEU A 121 2.73 -23.43 38.76
N LEU A 122 1.82 -22.47 38.97
CA LEU A 122 0.47 -22.50 38.40
C LEU A 122 0.52 -22.61 36.86
N ILE A 123 -0.28 -23.52 36.30
CA ILE A 123 -0.36 -23.77 34.83
C ILE A 123 -0.60 -22.47 34.05
N LYS A 124 -1.33 -21.52 34.63
CA LYS A 124 -1.64 -20.25 33.99
C LYS A 124 -0.42 -19.33 33.92
N ASP A 125 0.41 -19.31 34.96
CA ASP A 125 1.67 -18.55 34.99
C ASP A 125 2.70 -19.16 34.06
N GLN A 126 2.76 -20.49 33.96
CA GLN A 126 3.57 -21.17 32.92
C GLN A 126 3.17 -20.72 31.51
N LYS A 127 1.86 -20.68 31.21
CA LYS A 127 1.35 -20.19 29.92
C LYS A 127 1.67 -18.71 29.68
N ARG A 128 1.68 -17.91 30.74
CA ARG A 128 2.07 -16.50 30.67
C ARG A 128 3.56 -16.33 30.34
N LEU A 129 4.43 -17.05 31.03
CA LEU A 129 5.87 -17.07 30.76
C LEU A 129 6.17 -17.58 29.35
N GLN A 130 5.46 -18.63 28.91
CA GLN A 130 5.52 -19.12 27.54
C GLN A 130 5.10 -18.06 26.53
N ALA A 131 4.01 -17.32 26.75
CA ALA A 131 3.59 -16.25 25.85
C ALA A 131 4.61 -15.10 25.77
N VAL A 132 5.24 -14.75 26.90
CA VAL A 132 6.33 -13.75 26.94
C VAL A 132 7.57 -14.26 26.21
N TRP A 133 7.92 -15.54 26.39
CA TRP A 133 8.99 -16.19 25.63
C TRP A 133 8.70 -16.17 24.13
N GLU A 134 7.49 -16.55 23.71
CA GLU A 134 7.08 -16.57 22.31
C GLU A 134 7.19 -15.19 21.66
N LEU A 135 6.87 -14.12 22.39
CA LEU A 135 7.12 -12.76 21.95
C LEU A 135 8.61 -12.52 21.67
N PHE A 136 9.48 -12.76 22.64
CA PHE A 136 10.91 -12.53 22.51
C PHE A 136 11.58 -13.43 21.46
N HIS A 137 11.26 -14.72 21.47
CA HIS A 137 11.76 -15.69 20.51
C HIS A 137 11.32 -15.35 19.09
N SER A 138 10.08 -14.88 18.90
CA SER A 138 9.63 -14.41 17.59
C SER A 138 10.44 -13.23 17.06
N GLU A 139 10.92 -12.34 17.94
CA GLU A 139 11.84 -11.26 17.57
C GLU A 139 13.23 -11.81 17.20
N LEU A 140 13.77 -12.76 17.97
CA LEU A 140 15.06 -13.38 17.66
C LEU A 140 15.04 -14.08 16.30
N VAL A 141 13.98 -14.84 16.02
CA VAL A 141 13.78 -15.49 14.72
C VAL A 141 13.66 -14.45 13.62
N PHE A 142 12.88 -13.39 13.82
CA PHE A 142 12.76 -12.29 12.87
C PHE A 142 14.13 -11.62 12.58
N LEU A 143 14.91 -11.33 13.62
CA LEU A 143 16.25 -10.75 13.49
C LEU A 143 17.20 -11.69 12.73
N HIS A 144 17.42 -12.90 13.26
CA HIS A 144 18.49 -13.78 12.78
C HIS A 144 18.12 -14.55 11.52
N LYS A 145 16.89 -15.04 11.41
CA LYS A 145 16.45 -15.91 10.30
C LYS A 145 15.84 -15.13 9.14
N GLN A 146 15.46 -13.86 9.33
CA GLN A 146 14.83 -13.06 8.28
C GLN A 146 15.65 -11.80 7.95
N LEU A 147 15.82 -10.86 8.89
CA LEU A 147 16.50 -9.59 8.62
C LEU A 147 17.99 -9.76 8.32
N LEU A 148 18.72 -10.50 9.16
CA LEU A 148 20.16 -10.72 8.97
C LEU A 148 20.44 -11.65 7.78
N VAL A 149 19.53 -12.56 7.44
CA VAL A 149 19.62 -13.33 6.18
C VAL A 149 19.47 -12.40 4.98
N LEU A 150 18.44 -11.56 4.97
CA LEU A 150 18.22 -10.59 3.89
C LEU A 150 19.41 -9.63 3.74
N ARG A 151 20.02 -9.22 4.85
CA ARG A 151 21.19 -8.35 4.85
C ARG A 151 22.48 -9.07 4.42
N ASN A 152 22.82 -10.17 5.07
CA ASN A 152 24.13 -10.83 4.95
C ASN A 152 24.21 -11.81 3.79
N VAL A 153 23.07 -12.34 3.30
CA VAL A 153 23.02 -13.26 2.15
C VAL A 153 22.70 -12.53 0.85
N TYR A 154 21.90 -11.46 0.90
CA TYR A 154 21.50 -10.72 -0.29
C TYR A 154 22.17 -9.34 -0.38
N LYS A 155 21.85 -8.41 0.53
CA LYS A 155 22.25 -6.99 0.39
C LYS A 155 23.77 -6.78 0.38
N GLU A 156 24.48 -7.31 1.36
CA GLU A 156 25.93 -7.12 1.47
C GLU A 156 26.72 -7.87 0.38
N PRO A 157 26.39 -9.14 0.06
CA PRO A 157 26.97 -9.81 -1.10
C PRO A 157 26.71 -9.09 -2.42
N LEU A 158 25.52 -8.50 -2.61
CA LEU A 158 25.22 -7.67 -3.78
C LEU A 158 26.18 -6.49 -3.89
N LYS A 159 26.34 -5.71 -2.82
CA LYS A 159 27.27 -4.57 -2.80
C LYS A 159 28.71 -5.00 -3.07
N LYS A 160 29.17 -6.11 -2.50
CA LYS A 160 30.51 -6.66 -2.78
C LYS A 160 30.67 -7.05 -4.24
N CYS A 161 29.66 -7.69 -4.84
CA CYS A 161 29.67 -7.98 -6.27
C CYS A 161 29.72 -6.70 -7.13
N GLN A 162 29.12 -5.61 -6.66
CA GLN A 162 29.18 -4.30 -7.33
C GLN A 162 30.58 -3.68 -7.30
N VAL A 163 31.32 -3.83 -6.20
CA VAL A 163 32.73 -3.41 -6.13
C VAL A 163 33.58 -4.15 -7.17
N GLU A 164 33.28 -5.43 -7.41
CA GLU A 164 33.92 -6.27 -8.42
C GLU A 164 33.41 -5.99 -9.86
N GLY A 165 32.52 -5.01 -10.05
CA GLY A 165 32.00 -4.61 -11.37
C GLY A 165 30.79 -5.40 -11.88
N CYS A 166 30.18 -6.26 -11.05
CA CYS A 166 28.97 -7.01 -11.37
C CYS A 166 27.70 -6.28 -10.87
N LEU A 167 26.55 -6.50 -11.51
CA LEU A 167 25.23 -6.02 -11.01
C LEU A 167 25.13 -4.50 -10.75
N LEU A 168 25.92 -3.69 -11.47
CA LEU A 168 25.96 -2.22 -11.31
C LEU A 168 24.63 -1.51 -11.62
N THR A 169 23.71 -2.17 -12.32
CA THR A 169 22.40 -1.63 -12.67
C THR A 169 21.33 -1.90 -11.60
N VAL A 170 21.66 -2.68 -10.58
CA VAL A 170 20.75 -3.02 -9.48
C VAL A 170 20.98 -2.01 -8.36
N GLU A 171 19.94 -1.29 -7.96
CA GLU A 171 19.99 -0.29 -6.90
C GLU A 171 19.63 -0.95 -5.56
N PRO A 172 20.58 -1.12 -4.62
CA PRO A 172 20.31 -1.82 -3.35
C PRO A 172 19.26 -1.12 -2.50
N ASP A 173 19.22 0.22 -2.52
CA ASP A 173 18.27 0.99 -1.72
C ASP A 173 16.83 0.85 -2.22
N LEU A 174 16.62 0.62 -3.52
CA LEU A 174 15.30 0.33 -4.09
C LEU A 174 14.83 -1.11 -3.80
N LEU A 175 15.76 -2.03 -3.55
CA LEU A 175 15.45 -3.45 -3.31
C LEU A 175 15.29 -3.78 -1.82
N PHE A 176 16.05 -3.13 -0.94
CA PHE A 176 16.08 -3.44 0.49
C PHE A 176 15.60 -2.27 1.37
N GLY A 177 15.38 -1.09 0.80
CA GLY A 177 14.91 0.08 1.54
C GLY A 177 15.76 0.39 2.78
N ASN A 178 15.09 0.68 3.88
CA ASN A 178 15.71 0.98 5.18
C ASN A 178 16.03 -0.27 6.02
N LEU A 179 16.39 -1.41 5.40
CA LEU A 179 16.69 -2.68 6.09
C LEU A 179 17.64 -2.54 7.29
N ASP A 180 18.73 -1.79 7.17
CA ASP A 180 19.72 -1.68 8.27
C ASP A 180 19.10 -1.02 9.51
N GLN A 181 18.16 -0.08 9.31
CA GLN A 181 17.44 0.54 10.40
C GLN A 181 16.53 -0.46 11.12
N LEU A 182 15.86 -1.35 10.38
CA LEU A 182 15.04 -2.42 10.95
C LEU A 182 15.89 -3.42 11.74
N CYS A 183 17.07 -3.81 11.23
CA CYS A 183 18.01 -4.66 11.96
C CYS A 183 18.41 -4.03 13.30
N ARG A 184 18.69 -2.72 13.33
CA ARG A 184 19.04 -2.00 14.58
C ARG A 184 17.90 -1.95 15.56
N ILE A 185 16.68 -1.70 15.08
CA ILE A 185 15.47 -1.68 15.91
C ILE A 185 15.24 -3.05 16.54
N SER A 186 15.26 -4.11 15.74
CA SER A 186 15.01 -5.48 16.21
C SER A 186 16.08 -5.97 17.18
N ARG A 187 17.36 -5.75 16.88
CA ARG A 187 18.45 -6.00 17.83
C ARG A 187 18.30 -5.17 19.11
N GLY A 188 17.90 -3.91 18.98
CA GLY A 188 17.63 -3.03 20.11
C GLY A 188 16.50 -3.54 21.01
N PHE A 189 15.45 -4.12 20.41
CA PHE A 189 14.38 -4.78 21.15
C PHE A 189 14.91 -5.99 21.93
N CYS A 190 15.65 -6.89 21.28
CA CYS A 190 16.20 -8.07 21.94
C CYS A 190 17.13 -7.69 23.12
N LYS A 191 18.03 -6.73 22.92
CA LYS A 191 18.91 -6.24 23.99
C LYS A 191 18.16 -5.57 25.12
N SER A 192 17.12 -4.79 24.79
CA SER A 192 16.26 -4.15 25.79
C SER A 192 15.52 -5.18 26.62
N PHE A 193 15.01 -6.23 26.00
CA PHE A 193 14.35 -7.35 26.69
C PHE A 193 15.29 -7.99 27.70
N LEU A 194 16.51 -8.40 27.28
CA LEU A 194 17.48 -9.01 28.18
C LEU A 194 17.88 -8.08 29.34
N THR A 195 18.13 -6.80 29.04
CA THR A 195 18.50 -5.81 30.05
C THR A 195 17.39 -5.64 31.10
N ILE A 196 16.14 -5.46 30.66
CA ILE A 196 15.01 -5.27 31.57
C ILE A 196 14.74 -6.57 32.35
N MET A 197 14.86 -7.73 31.71
CA MET A 197 14.75 -9.02 32.41
C MET A 197 15.76 -9.13 33.55
N HIS A 198 17.04 -8.85 33.30
CA HIS A 198 18.06 -8.88 34.35
C HIS A 198 17.77 -7.87 35.47
N GLU A 199 17.23 -6.69 35.15
CA GLU A 199 16.82 -5.70 36.15
C GLU A 199 15.66 -6.19 37.02
N VAL A 200 14.63 -6.81 36.42
CA VAL A 200 13.48 -7.37 37.13
C VAL A 200 13.93 -8.52 38.04
N THR A 201 14.74 -9.46 37.53
CA THR A 201 15.28 -10.56 38.34
C THR A 201 16.17 -10.07 39.48
N LYS A 202 16.96 -9.00 39.26
CA LYS A 202 17.80 -8.42 40.31
C LYS A 202 16.98 -7.74 41.42
N LYS A 203 15.93 -7.00 41.04
CA LYS A 203 15.02 -6.36 42.01
C LYS A 203 14.28 -7.39 42.86
N GLN A 204 13.99 -8.56 42.31
CA GLN A 204 13.38 -9.67 43.05
C GLN A 204 14.33 -10.24 44.10
N LYS A 205 15.57 -10.60 43.71
CA LYS A 205 16.59 -11.10 44.66
C LYS A 205 16.85 -10.13 45.83
N GLN A 206 16.90 -8.83 45.54
CA GLN A 206 17.09 -7.80 46.58
C GLN A 206 15.89 -7.67 47.54
N LYS A 207 14.67 -7.97 47.10
CA LYS A 207 13.49 -7.99 47.97
C LYS A 207 13.45 -9.24 48.84
N GLU A 208 13.93 -10.37 48.34
CA GLU A 208 14.07 -11.62 49.09
C GLU A 208 15.12 -11.48 50.22
N ASP A 209 16.30 -10.93 49.90
CA ASP A 209 17.38 -10.70 50.88
C ASP A 209 16.97 -9.71 52.01
N ALA A 210 16.04 -8.79 51.74
CA ALA A 210 15.53 -7.83 52.73
C ALA A 210 14.37 -8.36 53.58
N ALA A 211 13.72 -9.46 53.16
CA ALA A 211 12.59 -10.07 53.86
C ALA A 211 13.01 -11.15 54.87
N GLU A 212 14.26 -11.63 54.85
CA GLU A 212 14.77 -12.64 55.78
C GLU A 212 14.88 -12.18 57.25
N ASP A 213 14.79 -10.88 57.56
CA ASP A 213 14.80 -10.35 58.93
C ASP A 213 13.41 -10.35 59.61
N GLY A 214 12.35 -10.84 58.94
CA GLY A 214 10.98 -10.89 59.47
C GLY A 214 10.40 -12.30 59.46
N VAL A 215 10.29 -12.93 60.63
CA VAL A 215 9.56 -14.19 60.81
C VAL A 215 8.07 -13.97 60.48
N ASN A 216 7.62 -14.44 59.31
CA ASN A 216 6.31 -15.08 59.18
C ASN A 216 6.15 -15.87 57.87
N GLU A 217 5.53 -17.04 58.04
CA GLU A 217 5.29 -18.09 57.06
C GLU A 217 4.17 -17.70 56.09
N GLN A 218 4.56 -17.33 54.87
CA GLN A 218 3.86 -17.59 53.60
C GLN A 218 4.83 -17.19 52.48
N LYS A 219 5.72 -18.11 52.11
CA LYS A 219 6.54 -17.98 50.89
C LYS A 219 5.62 -18.14 49.68
N GLU A 220 4.91 -17.09 49.29
CA GLU A 220 4.51 -16.95 47.89
C GLU A 220 5.82 -16.68 47.12
N GLU A 221 6.43 -17.74 46.59
CA GLU A 221 7.59 -17.63 45.69
C GLU A 221 7.17 -16.75 44.50
N ALA A 222 7.71 -15.52 44.47
CA ALA A 222 7.22 -14.47 43.61
C ALA A 222 7.60 -14.76 42.14
N VAL A 223 6.61 -15.15 41.35
CA VAL A 223 6.67 -15.26 39.90
C VAL A 223 7.29 -13.98 39.31
N CYS A 224 8.17 -14.11 38.30
CA CYS A 224 8.76 -12.98 37.56
C CYS A 224 7.68 -11.96 37.18
N ASP A 225 7.83 -10.70 37.61
CA ASP A 225 6.92 -9.61 37.24
C ASP A 225 7.11 -9.27 35.75
N THR A 226 6.48 -10.10 34.92
CA THR A 226 6.51 -9.95 33.48
C THR A 226 5.63 -8.80 33.00
N THR A 227 4.72 -8.26 33.83
CA THR A 227 3.92 -7.08 33.45
C THR A 227 4.84 -5.88 33.29
N ASP A 228 5.67 -5.62 34.30
CA ASP A 228 6.63 -4.52 34.29
C ASP A 228 7.65 -4.66 33.16
N LEU A 229 8.10 -5.89 32.86
CA LEU A 229 8.96 -6.19 31.73
C LEU A 229 8.32 -5.75 30.40
N ILE A 230 7.10 -6.21 30.12
CA ILE A 230 6.40 -5.93 28.86
C ILE A 230 6.07 -4.45 28.70
N VAL A 231 5.58 -3.81 29.76
CA VAL A 231 5.27 -2.37 29.74
C VAL A 231 6.52 -1.56 29.45
N GLN A 232 7.63 -1.80 30.16
CA GLN A 232 8.88 -1.07 29.93
C GLN A 232 9.49 -1.35 28.55
N LEU A 233 9.40 -2.59 28.06
CA LEU A 233 9.89 -2.98 26.75
C LEU A 233 9.17 -2.22 25.64
N PHE A 234 7.83 -2.22 25.66
CA PHE A 234 7.05 -1.55 24.63
C PHE A 234 7.03 -0.03 24.80
N GLU A 235 7.20 0.49 26.00
CA GLU A 235 7.48 1.90 26.19
C GLU A 235 8.80 2.30 25.51
N LYS A 236 9.88 1.54 25.69
CA LYS A 236 11.17 1.81 25.00
C LYS A 236 11.05 1.63 23.49
N PHE A 237 10.34 0.59 23.04
CA PHE A 237 10.11 0.32 21.62
C PHE A 237 9.32 1.44 20.93
N SER A 238 8.24 1.91 21.58
CA SER A 238 7.33 2.94 21.02
C SER A 238 7.85 4.36 21.18
N LYS A 239 8.57 4.67 22.28
CA LYS A 239 9.17 6.01 22.51
C LYS A 239 10.40 6.26 21.65
N GLY A 240 10.99 5.23 21.04
CA GLY A 240 12.03 5.41 20.03
C GLY A 240 11.43 6.16 18.82
N PRO A 241 11.76 7.45 18.60
CA PRO A 241 11.10 8.27 17.57
C PRO A 241 11.30 7.72 16.14
N SER A 242 12.21 6.75 15.96
CA SER A 242 12.50 6.09 14.69
C SER A 242 11.80 4.76 14.47
N THR A 243 11.20 4.10 15.47
CA THR A 243 10.72 2.71 15.33
C THR A 243 9.53 2.61 14.38
N ILE A 244 8.41 3.22 14.77
CA ILE A 244 7.17 3.20 13.97
C ILE A 244 7.40 3.87 12.62
N SER A 245 8.16 4.97 12.60
CA SER A 245 8.54 5.66 11.35
C SER A 245 9.38 4.78 10.40
N ALA A 246 10.27 3.94 10.92
CA ALA A 246 11.04 3.02 10.08
C ALA A 246 10.15 1.92 9.48
N TYR A 247 9.24 1.33 10.26
CA TYR A 247 8.27 0.37 9.72
C TYR A 247 7.34 1.04 8.70
N GLN A 248 6.86 2.25 8.99
CA GLN A 248 6.05 3.05 8.06
C GLN A 248 6.78 3.29 6.74
N ALA A 249 8.04 3.73 6.77
CA ALA A 249 8.84 3.96 5.58
C ALA A 249 9.06 2.67 4.76
N TYR A 250 9.23 1.54 5.44
CA TYR A 250 9.37 0.25 4.77
C TYR A 250 8.06 -0.17 4.09
N CYS A 251 6.93 -0.09 4.81
CA CYS A 251 5.60 -0.44 4.29
C CYS A 251 5.20 0.41 3.08
N ILE A 252 5.44 1.72 3.14
CA ILE A 252 5.16 2.66 2.05
C ILE A 252 5.91 2.26 0.76
N ASN A 253 7.16 1.82 0.89
CA ASN A 253 8.01 1.48 -0.26
C ASN A 253 7.89 0.01 -0.71
N TYR A 254 7.20 -0.85 0.04
CA TYR A 254 7.14 -2.29 -0.23
C TYR A 254 6.60 -2.60 -1.63
N LYS A 255 5.51 -1.93 -2.06
CA LYS A 255 4.95 -2.14 -3.39
C LYS A 255 5.94 -1.78 -4.51
N ALA A 256 6.58 -0.61 -4.41
CA ALA A 256 7.59 -0.17 -5.36
C ALA A 256 8.80 -1.12 -5.40
N THR A 257 9.20 -1.65 -4.24
CA THR A 257 10.26 -2.65 -4.10
C THR A 257 9.91 -3.94 -4.86
N MET A 258 8.68 -4.43 -4.72
CA MET A 258 8.22 -5.64 -5.42
C MET A 258 8.11 -5.44 -6.93
N GLU A 259 7.64 -4.28 -7.39
CA GLU A 259 7.62 -3.90 -8.80
C GLU A 259 9.06 -3.81 -9.37
N TYR A 260 9.98 -3.23 -8.59
CA TYR A 260 11.39 -3.15 -8.95
C TYR A 260 12.02 -4.55 -9.04
N LEU A 261 11.81 -5.42 -8.04
CA LEU A 261 12.25 -6.82 -8.04
C LEU A 261 11.75 -7.57 -9.29
N GLY A 262 10.47 -7.41 -9.63
CA GLY A 262 9.91 -7.96 -10.87
C GLY A 262 10.60 -7.43 -12.12
N SER A 263 10.89 -6.12 -12.15
CA SER A 263 11.59 -5.47 -13.27
C SER A 263 13.02 -5.96 -13.45
N ILE A 264 13.81 -6.07 -12.36
CA ILE A 264 15.20 -6.50 -12.43
C ILE A 264 15.32 -7.98 -12.83
N ARG A 265 14.42 -8.85 -12.34
CA ARG A 265 14.39 -10.27 -12.76
C ARG A 265 14.11 -10.44 -14.26
N GLN A 266 13.34 -9.53 -14.86
CA GLN A 266 13.07 -9.55 -16.30
C GLN A 266 14.19 -8.93 -17.13
N LYS A 267 14.83 -7.88 -16.62
CA LYS A 267 15.82 -7.07 -17.37
C LYS A 267 17.25 -7.57 -17.23
N GLU A 268 17.61 -8.16 -16.10
CA GLU A 268 18.99 -8.50 -15.75
C GLU A 268 19.12 -9.98 -15.37
N GLU A 269 19.48 -10.82 -16.35
CA GLU A 269 19.69 -12.27 -16.16
C GLU A 269 20.76 -12.58 -15.11
N ARG A 270 21.75 -11.68 -14.96
CA ARG A 270 22.81 -11.81 -13.94
C ARG A 270 22.25 -11.75 -12.52
N PHE A 271 21.20 -10.95 -12.30
CA PHE A 271 20.54 -10.87 -11.00
C PHE A 271 19.80 -12.17 -10.67
N THR A 272 19.17 -12.82 -11.66
CA THR A 272 18.52 -14.12 -11.45
C THR A 272 19.53 -15.21 -11.05
N GLU A 273 20.73 -15.19 -11.62
CA GLU A 273 21.80 -16.13 -11.23
C GLU A 273 22.33 -15.81 -9.83
N PHE A 274 22.52 -14.52 -9.50
CA PHE A 274 22.85 -14.05 -8.16
C PHE A 274 21.83 -14.55 -7.12
N GLU A 275 20.55 -14.31 -7.37
CA GLU A 275 19.46 -14.72 -6.50
C GLU A 275 19.41 -16.24 -6.32
N ARG A 276 19.64 -17.01 -7.39
CA ARG A 276 19.73 -18.46 -7.33
C ARG A 276 20.84 -18.95 -6.41
N VAL A 277 22.00 -18.26 -6.39
CA VAL A 277 23.11 -18.61 -5.48
C VAL A 277 22.74 -18.27 -4.04
N CYS A 278 22.15 -17.09 -3.79
CA CYS A 278 21.65 -16.71 -2.47
C CYS A 278 20.65 -17.74 -1.90
N LEU A 279 19.72 -18.23 -2.73
CA LEU A 279 18.74 -19.25 -2.33
C LEU A 279 19.35 -20.60 -1.96
N THR A 280 20.58 -20.90 -2.42
CA THR A 280 21.30 -22.12 -2.03
C THR A 280 22.03 -22.01 -0.70
N ASP A 281 22.14 -20.80 -0.14
CA ASP A 281 22.73 -20.59 1.18
C ASP A 281 21.85 -21.26 2.27
N PRO A 282 22.42 -22.07 3.18
CA PRO A 282 21.64 -22.77 4.19
C PRO A 282 20.89 -21.84 5.15
N ARG A 283 21.38 -20.60 5.34
CA ARG A 283 20.73 -19.60 6.21
C ARG A 283 19.38 -19.14 5.68
N CYS A 284 19.11 -19.29 4.38
CA CYS A 284 17.81 -18.94 3.80
C CYS A 284 16.68 -19.88 4.21
N GLU A 285 16.98 -21.09 4.71
CA GLU A 285 15.96 -22.08 5.15
C GLU A 285 14.84 -22.33 4.12
N ARG A 286 15.17 -22.22 2.82
CA ARG A 286 14.26 -22.33 1.64
C ARG A 286 13.29 -21.16 1.44
N LEU A 287 13.36 -20.10 2.25
CA LEU A 287 12.61 -18.87 2.02
C LEU A 287 13.09 -18.17 0.74
N GLN A 288 12.14 -17.73 -0.07
CA GLN A 288 12.43 -16.91 -1.24
C GLN A 288 12.75 -15.47 -0.83
N LEU A 289 13.34 -14.70 -1.75
CA LEU A 289 13.62 -13.28 -1.50
C LEU A 289 12.35 -12.50 -1.17
N GLU A 290 11.23 -12.81 -1.83
CA GLU A 290 9.92 -12.22 -1.54
C GLU A 290 9.44 -12.50 -0.11
N ASP A 291 9.65 -13.73 0.37
CA ASP A 291 9.25 -14.15 1.72
C ASP A 291 10.04 -13.39 2.79
N LEU A 292 11.32 -13.11 2.52
CA LEU A 292 12.17 -12.29 3.39
C LEU A 292 11.78 -10.80 3.32
N LEU A 293 11.42 -10.30 2.13
CA LEU A 293 11.03 -8.89 1.94
C LEU A 293 9.68 -8.55 2.59
N ILE A 294 8.73 -9.49 2.64
CA ILE A 294 7.44 -9.27 3.31
C ILE A 294 7.53 -9.42 4.84
N ALA A 295 8.58 -10.06 5.37
CA ALA A 295 8.70 -10.38 6.79
C ALA A 295 8.52 -9.18 7.75
N PRO A 296 9.06 -7.97 7.50
CA PRO A 296 8.83 -6.82 8.38
C PRO A 296 7.35 -6.42 8.52
N LEU A 297 6.55 -6.53 7.45
CA LEU A 297 5.12 -6.24 7.47
C LEU A 297 4.35 -7.30 8.29
N GLN A 298 4.72 -8.57 8.12
CA GLN A 298 4.13 -9.68 8.88
C GLN A 298 4.49 -9.60 10.36
N HIS A 299 5.73 -9.23 10.67
CA HIS A 299 6.22 -9.15 12.03
C HIS A 299 5.52 -8.05 12.83
N ILE A 300 5.47 -6.81 12.31
CA ILE A 300 4.84 -5.69 13.04
C ILE A 300 3.34 -5.92 13.31
N THR A 301 2.64 -6.62 12.40
CA THR A 301 1.22 -6.98 12.56
C THR A 301 0.98 -8.14 13.52
N ARG A 302 2.01 -8.95 13.83
CA ARG A 302 1.95 -10.05 14.78
C ARG A 302 2.12 -9.60 16.24
N LEU A 303 2.82 -8.50 16.50
CA LEU A 303 3.09 -8.02 17.87
C LEU A 303 1.81 -7.84 18.74
N PRO A 304 0.71 -7.21 18.25
CA PRO A 304 -0.51 -7.12 19.05
C PRO A 304 -1.15 -8.48 19.35
N ILE A 305 -0.96 -9.48 18.49
CA ILE A 305 -1.51 -10.84 18.68
C ILE A 305 -0.75 -11.53 19.82
N LEU A 306 0.59 -11.42 19.83
CA LEU A 306 1.43 -11.96 20.89
C LEU A 306 1.14 -11.28 22.24
N LEU A 307 0.95 -9.95 22.24
CA LEU A 307 0.54 -9.21 23.43
C LEU A 307 -0.84 -9.63 23.96
N LYS A 308 -1.80 -9.95 23.07
CA LYS A 308 -3.12 -10.46 23.47
C LYS A 308 -3.04 -11.83 24.15
N GLU A 309 -2.14 -12.71 23.72
CA GLU A 309 -1.91 -13.98 24.41
C GLU A 309 -1.30 -13.74 25.81
N ILE A 310 -0.39 -12.78 25.97
CA ILE A 310 0.12 -12.38 27.30
C ILE A 310 -1.03 -11.84 28.18
N HIS A 311 -1.86 -10.94 27.65
CA HIS A 311 -3.00 -10.36 28.36
C HIS A 311 -3.99 -11.43 28.87
N LYS A 312 -4.29 -12.44 28.03
CA LYS A 312 -5.18 -13.55 28.35
C LYS A 312 -4.75 -14.36 29.58
N TYR A 313 -3.44 -14.50 29.81
CA TYR A 313 -2.88 -15.22 30.95
C TYR A 313 -2.43 -14.32 32.11
N THR A 314 -2.57 -12.99 31.99
CA THR A 314 -2.25 -12.03 33.06
C THR A 314 -3.34 -12.03 34.15
N GLU A 315 -2.95 -11.89 35.41
CA GLU A 315 -3.84 -11.78 36.58
C GLU A 315 -3.74 -10.39 37.22
N GLY A 316 -4.79 -9.97 37.92
CA GLY A 316 -4.91 -8.61 38.45
C GLY A 316 -5.49 -7.63 37.43
N ASP A 317 -6.50 -6.87 37.84
CA ASP A 317 -7.17 -5.91 36.96
C ASP A 317 -6.25 -4.75 36.57
N ASP A 318 -5.35 -4.34 37.47
CA ASP A 318 -4.35 -3.30 37.19
C ASP A 318 -3.36 -3.75 36.11
N ASP A 319 -2.74 -4.92 36.28
CA ASP A 319 -1.79 -5.50 35.32
C ASP A 319 -2.42 -5.71 33.94
N LYS A 320 -3.64 -6.25 33.90
CA LYS A 320 -4.39 -6.37 32.65
C LYS A 320 -4.60 -5.03 31.97
N MET A 321 -5.01 -4.00 32.71
CA MET A 321 -5.19 -2.66 32.18
C MET A 321 -3.87 -2.08 31.63
N ARG A 322 -2.75 -2.34 32.30
CA ARG A 322 -1.42 -1.92 31.84
C ARG A 322 -1.03 -2.60 30.52
N ILE A 323 -1.27 -3.91 30.38
CA ILE A 323 -1.02 -4.65 29.12
C ILE A 323 -2.00 -4.22 28.02
N GLU A 324 -3.28 -4.02 28.33
CA GLU A 324 -4.29 -3.55 27.37
C GLU A 324 -3.89 -2.19 26.78
N LYS A 325 -3.38 -1.28 27.61
CA LYS A 325 -2.84 0.01 27.13
C LYS A 325 -1.67 -0.16 26.14
N VAL A 326 -0.78 -1.13 26.37
CA VAL A 326 0.30 -1.45 25.42
C VAL A 326 -0.27 -1.98 24.10
N ILE A 327 -1.29 -2.84 24.16
CA ILE A 327 -2.00 -3.36 22.97
C ILE A 327 -2.66 -2.22 22.20
N GLU A 328 -3.32 -1.28 22.87
CA GLU A 328 -3.94 -0.10 22.25
C GLU A 328 -2.90 0.76 21.52
N ILE A 329 -1.77 1.08 22.15
CA ILE A 329 -0.68 1.86 21.54
C ILE A 329 -0.14 1.17 20.28
N MET A 330 0.03 -0.16 20.33
CA MET A 330 0.50 -0.92 19.17
C MET A 330 -0.54 -0.95 18.03
N ASN A 331 -1.82 -1.11 18.35
CA ASN A 331 -2.89 -1.05 17.34
C ASN A 331 -3.00 0.34 16.71
N GLU A 332 -2.87 1.41 17.50
CA GLU A 332 -2.87 2.78 16.99
C GLU A 332 -1.68 3.03 16.05
N SER A 333 -0.50 2.52 16.42
CA SER A 333 0.68 2.58 15.56
C SER A 333 0.47 1.85 14.22
N LEU A 334 -0.17 0.68 14.23
CA LEU A 334 -0.51 -0.05 13.02
C LEU A 334 -1.54 0.68 12.16
N ARG A 335 -2.57 1.28 12.76
CA ARG A 335 -3.54 2.12 12.04
C ARG A 335 -2.85 3.31 11.38
N SER A 336 -1.94 3.99 12.09
CA SER A 336 -1.18 5.11 11.55
C SER A 336 -0.31 4.72 10.34
N ILE A 337 0.30 3.52 10.38
CA ILE A 337 1.04 2.97 9.23
C ILE A 337 0.09 2.71 8.05
N ASP A 338 -1.03 2.03 8.30
CA ASP A 338 -2.04 1.69 7.28
C ASP A 338 -2.60 2.94 6.61
N ASP A 339 -2.99 3.94 7.40
CA ASP A 339 -3.46 5.25 6.93
C ASP A 339 -2.42 5.95 6.04
N SER A 340 -1.13 5.83 6.37
CA SER A 340 -0.06 6.42 5.59
C SER A 340 0.14 5.72 4.25
N VAL A 341 0.06 4.40 4.24
CA VAL A 341 0.11 3.59 3.01
C VAL A 341 -1.10 3.90 2.13
N GLN A 342 -2.29 3.97 2.72
CA GLN A 342 -3.53 4.31 2.02
C GLN A 342 -3.50 5.75 1.48
N TRP A 343 -2.94 6.70 2.24
CA TRP A 343 -2.75 8.07 1.79
C TRP A 343 -1.83 8.15 0.57
N LEU A 344 -0.71 7.40 0.55
CA LEU A 344 0.18 7.36 -0.61
C LEU A 344 -0.55 6.82 -1.85
N HIS A 345 -1.24 5.68 -1.72
CA HIS A 345 -2.00 5.09 -2.82
C HIS A 345 -3.04 6.05 -3.39
N ASN A 346 -3.77 6.73 -2.50
CA ASN A 346 -4.71 7.77 -2.89
C ASN A 346 -3.99 8.92 -3.63
N PHE A 347 -2.87 9.41 -3.10
CA PHE A 347 -2.13 10.51 -3.73
C PHE A 347 -1.58 10.14 -5.11
N GLU A 348 -1.02 8.94 -5.26
CA GLU A 348 -0.60 8.39 -6.56
C GLU A 348 -1.77 8.30 -7.55
N ARG A 349 -2.94 7.82 -7.09
CA ARG A 349 -4.14 7.78 -7.93
C ARG A 349 -4.58 9.19 -8.33
N LEU A 350 -4.53 10.16 -7.43
CA LEU A 350 -4.83 11.56 -7.75
C LEU A 350 -3.86 12.16 -8.77
N GLN A 351 -2.56 11.83 -8.68
CA GLN A 351 -1.57 12.24 -9.69
C GLN A 351 -1.84 11.61 -11.06
N GLN A 352 -2.27 10.34 -11.09
CA GLN A 352 -2.70 9.72 -12.35
C GLN A 352 -3.94 10.43 -12.92
N LEU A 353 -4.97 10.65 -12.10
CA LEU A 353 -6.19 11.35 -12.52
C LEU A 353 -5.89 12.76 -13.01
N GLN A 354 -4.98 13.48 -12.34
CA GLN A 354 -4.49 14.79 -12.75
C GLN A 354 -3.93 14.82 -14.19
N THR A 355 -3.34 13.71 -14.67
CA THR A 355 -2.87 13.58 -16.06
C THR A 355 -3.92 13.05 -17.04
N GLN A 356 -4.91 12.29 -16.55
CA GLN A 356 -5.93 11.64 -17.36
C GLN A 356 -7.17 12.53 -17.56
N VAL A 357 -7.51 13.35 -16.56
CA VAL A 357 -8.65 14.26 -16.57
C VAL A 357 -8.31 15.51 -17.37
N VAL A 358 -9.13 15.80 -18.36
CA VAL A 358 -9.00 16.96 -19.23
C VAL A 358 -10.12 17.93 -18.92
N TRP A 359 -9.74 19.15 -18.53
CA TRP A 359 -10.65 20.26 -18.29
C TRP A 359 -10.90 21.01 -19.61
N PRO A 360 -12.12 21.03 -20.16
CA PRO A 360 -12.40 21.77 -21.39
C PRO A 360 -12.20 23.28 -21.20
N SER A 361 -11.77 23.97 -22.24
CA SER A 361 -11.63 25.43 -22.20
C SER A 361 -12.99 26.10 -21.97
N ILE A 362 -13.02 27.30 -21.38
CA ILE A 362 -14.29 28.03 -21.16
C ILE A 362 -15.04 28.27 -22.48
N MET A 363 -14.31 28.37 -23.60
CA MET A 363 -14.85 28.51 -24.95
C MET A 363 -15.61 27.27 -25.42
N GLU A 364 -15.23 26.08 -24.96
CA GLU A 364 -15.93 24.82 -25.25
C GLU A 364 -17.15 24.62 -24.34
N ILE A 365 -17.05 25.05 -23.08
CA ILE A 365 -18.13 24.92 -22.09
C ILE A 365 -19.25 25.93 -22.38
N GLU A 366 -18.89 27.18 -22.70
CA GLU A 366 -19.82 28.27 -22.99
C GLU A 366 -19.53 28.93 -24.35
N PRO A 367 -19.88 28.28 -25.47
CA PRO A 367 -19.58 28.79 -26.81
C PRO A 367 -20.35 30.08 -27.17
N ARG A 368 -21.33 30.48 -26.37
CA ARG A 368 -22.16 31.68 -26.58
C ARG A 368 -21.68 32.89 -25.77
N SER A 369 -20.69 32.73 -24.91
CA SER A 369 -20.17 33.80 -24.07
C SER A 369 -19.21 34.69 -24.88
N PHE A 370 -19.42 36.01 -24.85
CA PHE A 370 -18.52 36.96 -25.51
C PHE A 370 -17.24 37.10 -24.70
N ILE A 371 -16.11 36.70 -25.28
CA ILE A 371 -14.78 36.81 -24.66
C ILE A 371 -13.93 37.81 -25.46
N PRO A 372 -13.51 38.92 -24.83
CA PRO A 372 -12.59 39.87 -25.43
C PRO A 372 -11.27 39.20 -25.87
N ASP A 373 -10.76 39.62 -27.04
CA ASP A 373 -9.60 39.01 -27.70
C ASP A 373 -8.36 38.89 -26.79
N PHE A 374 -8.10 39.91 -25.98
CA PHE A 374 -6.95 39.94 -25.07
C PHE A 374 -7.05 38.90 -23.93
N LEU A 375 -8.25 38.40 -23.60
CA LEU A 375 -8.47 37.38 -22.58
C LEU A 375 -8.48 35.95 -23.14
N ARG A 376 -8.59 35.77 -24.46
CA ARG A 376 -8.69 34.42 -25.06
C ARG A 376 -7.50 33.53 -24.74
N VAL A 377 -6.30 34.09 -24.73
CA VAL A 377 -5.08 33.34 -24.38
C VAL A 377 -5.10 32.95 -22.91
N ALA A 378 -5.47 33.87 -22.02
CA ALA A 378 -5.57 33.62 -20.59
C ALA A 378 -6.65 32.58 -20.22
N LEU A 379 -7.77 32.56 -20.95
CA LEU A 379 -8.90 31.66 -20.72
C LEU A 379 -8.88 30.40 -21.60
N SER A 380 -7.82 30.22 -22.40
CA SER A 380 -7.62 29.02 -23.21
C SER A 380 -7.33 27.77 -22.37
N ARG A 381 -6.86 27.99 -21.13
CA ARG A 381 -6.59 26.97 -20.12
C ARG A 381 -7.45 27.19 -18.89
N GLN A 382 -7.80 26.11 -18.23
CA GLN A 382 -8.56 26.16 -16.98
C GLN A 382 -7.60 26.38 -15.81
N PHE A 383 -7.92 27.30 -14.91
CA PHE A 383 -7.12 27.53 -13.70
C PHE A 383 -7.09 26.31 -12.76
N CYS A 384 -8.09 25.43 -12.89
CA CYS A 384 -8.20 24.19 -12.14
C CYS A 384 -7.42 23.02 -12.76
N GLU A 385 -6.50 23.26 -13.70
CA GLU A 385 -5.69 22.19 -14.28
C GLU A 385 -5.07 21.32 -13.19
N ASN A 386 -4.42 21.91 -12.18
CA ASN A 386 -3.78 21.22 -11.03
C ASN A 386 -4.71 20.94 -9.85
N LEU A 387 -6.02 20.95 -10.06
CA LEU A 387 -6.98 20.82 -8.97
C LEU A 387 -6.85 19.47 -8.28
N LEU A 388 -6.75 18.36 -9.02
CA LEU A 388 -6.99 17.00 -8.50
C LEU A 388 -5.90 16.51 -7.54
N ALA A 389 -4.62 16.70 -7.88
CA ALA A 389 -3.48 16.21 -7.11
C ALA A 389 -3.15 17.09 -5.89
N HIS A 390 -4.09 17.20 -4.94
CA HIS A 390 -3.92 17.96 -3.72
C HIS A 390 -3.72 17.03 -2.49
N PRO A 391 -2.74 17.28 -1.59
CA PRO A 391 -2.43 16.38 -0.47
C PRO A 391 -3.57 16.09 0.51
N ARG A 392 -4.54 17.01 0.61
CA ARG A 392 -5.71 16.89 1.50
C ARG A 392 -6.94 16.27 0.82
N ARG A 393 -6.88 16.02 -0.49
CA ARG A 393 -7.99 15.41 -1.22
C ARG A 393 -7.90 13.90 -1.14
N LYS A 394 -9.05 13.26 -0.97
CA LYS A 394 -9.20 11.81 -1.02
C LYS A 394 -10.21 11.45 -2.09
N LEU A 395 -9.86 10.52 -2.98
CA LEU A 395 -10.81 9.88 -3.87
C LEU A 395 -11.58 8.83 -3.05
N ILE A 396 -12.87 9.07 -2.84
CA ILE A 396 -13.74 8.18 -2.07
C ILE A 396 -14.26 7.06 -2.97
N HIS A 397 -14.68 7.41 -4.19
CA HIS A 397 -15.25 6.44 -5.12
C HIS A 397 -15.04 6.88 -6.57
N GLU A 398 -14.92 5.92 -7.48
CA GLU A 398 -14.92 6.16 -8.92
C GLU A 398 -15.67 5.04 -9.66
N GLY A 399 -16.37 5.36 -10.76
CA GLY A 399 -17.15 4.34 -11.46
C GLY A 399 -17.88 4.80 -12.72
N HIS A 400 -18.35 3.81 -13.48
CA HIS A 400 -19.16 4.01 -14.68
C HIS A 400 -20.63 4.28 -14.32
N LEU A 401 -21.22 5.28 -14.97
CA LEU A 401 -22.63 5.64 -14.84
C LEU A 401 -23.19 6.02 -16.21
N GLU A 402 -24.52 6.03 -16.33
CA GLU A 402 -25.21 6.64 -17.47
C GLU A 402 -25.80 7.98 -17.06
N PHE A 403 -25.43 9.05 -17.76
CA PHE A 403 -25.95 10.39 -17.55
C PHE A 403 -27.15 10.64 -18.47
N VAL A 404 -28.27 11.04 -17.87
CA VAL A 404 -29.52 11.33 -18.58
C VAL A 404 -29.64 12.83 -18.81
N GLU A 405 -29.56 13.26 -20.08
CA GLU A 405 -29.73 14.67 -20.47
C GLU A 405 -30.65 14.78 -21.70
N ASN A 406 -31.62 15.69 -21.67
CA ASN A 406 -32.58 15.94 -22.76
C ASN A 406 -33.28 14.67 -23.29
N GLY A 407 -33.59 13.72 -22.41
CA GLY A 407 -34.24 12.44 -22.75
C GLY A 407 -33.34 11.42 -23.43
N LYS A 408 -32.01 11.62 -23.42
CA LYS A 408 -31.01 10.68 -23.94
C LYS A 408 -30.06 10.25 -22.82
N THR A 409 -29.70 8.96 -22.80
CA THR A 409 -28.63 8.43 -21.94
C THR A 409 -27.28 8.57 -22.64
N SER A 410 -26.24 8.85 -21.88
CA SER A 410 -24.86 8.88 -22.36
C SER A 410 -23.91 8.30 -21.33
N ASP A 411 -22.96 7.49 -21.78
CA ASP A 411 -21.96 6.90 -20.91
C ASP A 411 -21.07 7.99 -20.28
N CYS A 412 -20.92 7.91 -18.97
CA CYS A 412 -20.08 8.79 -18.18
C CYS A 412 -19.26 8.01 -17.15
N TYR A 413 -18.23 8.67 -16.63
CA TYR A 413 -17.41 8.16 -15.55
C TYR A 413 -17.36 9.23 -14.46
N ALA A 414 -17.72 8.85 -13.25
CA ALA A 414 -17.84 9.76 -12.13
C ALA A 414 -16.71 9.55 -11.12
N PHE A 415 -16.21 10.64 -10.58
CA PHE A 415 -15.25 10.66 -9.48
C PHE A 415 -15.88 11.38 -8.29
N LEU A 416 -15.96 10.71 -7.15
CA LEU A 416 -16.37 11.28 -5.88
C LEU A 416 -15.14 11.49 -5.02
N PHE A 417 -14.78 12.74 -4.78
CA PHE A 417 -13.75 13.14 -3.83
C PHE A 417 -14.38 13.48 -2.48
N ASN A 418 -13.57 13.70 -1.46
CA ASN A 418 -14.02 14.16 -0.14
C ASN A 418 -14.50 15.62 -0.10
N ASP A 419 -14.37 16.39 -1.18
CA ASP A 419 -14.78 17.79 -1.24
C ASP A 419 -15.64 18.12 -2.47
N MET A 420 -15.61 17.31 -3.51
CA MET A 420 -16.38 17.54 -4.73
C MET A 420 -16.73 16.25 -5.48
N PHE A 421 -17.77 16.33 -6.31
CA PHE A 421 -18.15 15.32 -7.29
C PHE A 421 -17.85 15.81 -8.71
N VAL A 422 -17.21 14.98 -9.52
CA VAL A 422 -16.80 15.32 -10.89
C VAL A 422 -17.37 14.31 -11.89
N LEU A 423 -18.14 14.82 -12.85
CA LEU A 423 -18.74 14.04 -13.93
C LEU A 423 -17.91 14.17 -15.22
N THR A 424 -17.51 13.04 -15.81
CA THR A 424 -16.64 13.02 -17.00
C THR A 424 -17.18 12.13 -18.11
N LYS A 425 -16.73 12.39 -19.35
CA LYS A 425 -16.93 11.53 -20.51
C LYS A 425 -15.64 10.77 -20.78
N VAL A 426 -15.73 9.45 -20.94
CA VAL A 426 -14.59 8.65 -21.34
C VAL A 426 -14.26 8.91 -22.81
N LYS A 427 -13.05 9.42 -23.09
CA LYS A 427 -12.52 9.59 -24.43
C LYS A 427 -11.39 8.59 -24.63
N LYS A 428 -11.65 7.58 -25.46
CA LYS A 428 -10.62 6.62 -25.90
C LYS A 428 -9.64 7.34 -26.83
N CYS A 429 -8.48 7.74 -26.31
CA CYS A 429 -7.42 8.31 -27.13
C CYS A 429 -6.46 7.19 -27.55
N ALA A 430 -6.24 7.01 -28.84
CA ALA A 430 -5.17 6.16 -29.35
C ALA A 430 -3.87 6.97 -29.39
N THR A 431 -3.22 7.19 -28.24
CA THR A 431 -1.93 7.87 -28.19
C THR A 431 -0.82 6.95 -28.71
N ARG A 432 -0.40 7.13 -29.97
CA ARG A 432 0.91 6.67 -30.45
C ARG A 432 1.98 7.62 -29.89
N LEU A 433 2.36 7.44 -28.64
CA LEU A 433 3.59 8.03 -28.13
C LEU A 433 4.77 7.28 -28.77
N LYS A 434 5.43 7.92 -29.75
CA LYS A 434 6.76 7.49 -30.20
C LYS A 434 7.77 7.79 -29.09
N MET A 435 7.90 6.87 -28.14
CA MET A 435 9.09 6.81 -27.30
C MET A 435 10.23 6.16 -28.10
N PRO A 436 11.49 6.63 -27.99
CA PRO A 436 12.62 5.97 -28.62
C PRO A 436 12.82 4.60 -27.97
N SER A 437 12.58 3.57 -28.79
CA SER A 437 12.97 2.15 -28.67
C SER A 437 13.71 1.70 -27.40
N VAL A 438 13.03 0.96 -26.52
CA VAL A 438 13.57 -0.27 -25.90
C VAL A 438 12.44 -1.30 -25.70
N SER A 439 12.62 -2.46 -26.33
CA SER A 439 11.96 -3.78 -26.12
C SER A 439 10.42 -3.90 -26.16
N ARG A 440 9.98 -4.74 -27.10
CA ARG A 440 8.60 -5.25 -27.26
C ARG A 440 8.22 -6.22 -26.15
N SER A 441 7.38 -5.74 -25.23
CA SER A 441 6.24 -6.45 -24.66
C SER A 441 5.10 -5.44 -24.54
N THR A 442 4.42 -5.19 -25.67
CA THR A 442 3.35 -4.19 -25.74
C THR A 442 2.07 -4.75 -25.13
N GLN A 443 1.95 -4.73 -23.80
CA GLN A 443 0.65 -4.40 -23.25
C GLN A 443 0.44 -2.91 -23.54
N MET A 444 -0.39 -2.61 -24.54
CA MET A 444 -0.95 -1.26 -24.67
C MET A 444 -1.79 -1.02 -23.42
N THR A 445 -1.23 -0.37 -22.39
CA THR A 445 -2.05 0.28 -21.38
C THR A 445 -2.81 1.39 -22.12
N ARG A 446 -4.07 1.09 -22.48
CA ARG A 446 -4.99 2.10 -23.00
C ARG A 446 -5.16 3.14 -21.90
N MET A 447 -4.48 4.28 -22.01
CA MET A 447 -4.76 5.42 -21.16
C MET A 447 -6.11 6.00 -21.59
N GLU A 448 -7.12 5.77 -20.76
CA GLU A 448 -8.42 6.43 -20.90
C GLU A 448 -8.25 7.88 -20.43
N HIS A 449 -8.70 8.83 -21.25
CA HIS A 449 -8.77 10.22 -20.86
C HIS A 449 -10.21 10.56 -20.47
N TYR A 450 -10.38 11.32 -19.40
CA TYR A 450 -11.66 11.68 -18.84
C TYR A 450 -11.92 13.16 -19.10
N VAL A 451 -12.80 13.48 -20.04
CA VAL A 451 -13.13 14.87 -20.37
C VAL A 451 -14.25 15.33 -19.44
N VAL A 452 -14.00 16.34 -18.61
CA VAL A 452 -15.00 16.85 -17.68
C VAL A 452 -16.21 17.39 -18.44
N GLN A 453 -17.41 16.88 -18.14
CA GLN A 453 -18.64 17.25 -18.87
C GLN A 453 -19.30 18.49 -18.29
N LYS A 454 -19.26 18.64 -16.97
CA LYS A 454 -19.99 19.65 -16.19
C LYS A 454 -19.08 20.18 -15.09
N GLN A 455 -19.39 21.35 -14.53
CA GLN A 455 -18.59 21.90 -13.44
C GLN A 455 -18.58 20.92 -12.24
N PRO A 456 -17.45 20.77 -11.53
CA PRO A 456 -17.39 20.02 -10.28
C PRO A 456 -18.47 20.52 -9.30
N VAL A 457 -19.15 19.59 -8.65
CA VAL A 457 -20.21 19.87 -7.68
C VAL A 457 -19.61 19.77 -6.28
N PRO A 458 -19.51 20.86 -5.51
CA PRO A 458 -19.01 20.82 -4.14
C PRO A 458 -19.95 20.02 -3.24
N LEU A 459 -19.39 19.13 -2.40
CA LEU A 459 -20.19 18.23 -1.58
C LEU A 459 -20.98 18.94 -0.47
N ASP A 460 -20.49 20.10 -0.02
CA ASP A 460 -21.15 20.98 0.96
C ASP A 460 -22.37 21.72 0.39
N SER A 461 -22.61 21.61 -0.90
CA SER A 461 -23.67 22.33 -1.62
C SER A 461 -24.51 21.43 -2.52
N CYS A 462 -24.51 20.12 -2.27
CA CYS A 462 -25.24 19.16 -3.09
C CYS A 462 -26.18 18.26 -2.30
N VAL A 463 -27.27 17.84 -2.95
CA VAL A 463 -28.29 16.95 -2.39
C VAL A 463 -28.46 15.74 -3.30
N PHE A 464 -28.49 14.54 -2.73
CA PHE A 464 -28.76 13.30 -3.45
C PHE A 464 -30.21 12.85 -3.24
N CYS A 465 -30.91 12.55 -4.33
CA CYS A 465 -32.28 12.06 -4.31
C CYS A 465 -32.37 10.70 -5.02
N ASP A 466 -33.10 9.76 -4.43
CA ASP A 466 -33.50 8.54 -5.13
C ASP A 466 -34.51 8.90 -6.23
N ALA A 467 -34.30 8.37 -7.43
CA ALA A 467 -35.12 8.64 -8.61
C ALA A 467 -35.55 7.36 -9.33
N ASP A 468 -35.67 6.24 -8.62
CA ASP A 468 -36.27 5.04 -9.19
C ASP A 468 -37.73 5.30 -9.57
N SER A 469 -37.99 5.31 -10.87
CA SER A 469 -39.33 5.49 -11.45
C SER A 469 -39.72 4.20 -12.16
N ASN A 470 -40.74 3.52 -11.61
CA ASN A 470 -41.47 2.46 -12.30
C ASN A 470 -42.68 3.00 -13.09
N ASP A 471 -42.79 4.33 -13.25
CA ASP A 471 -43.99 4.95 -13.81
C ASP A 471 -44.09 4.75 -15.33
N CYS A 472 -44.98 3.83 -15.70
CA CYS A 472 -45.33 3.39 -17.05
C CYS A 472 -45.89 4.51 -17.98
N ALA A 473 -46.03 5.74 -17.48
CA ALA A 473 -46.57 6.89 -18.21
C ALA A 473 -45.50 7.77 -18.87
N SER A 474 -44.22 7.57 -18.53
CA SER A 474 -43.10 8.30 -19.13
C SER A 474 -42.35 7.40 -20.14
N SER A 475 -41.94 7.95 -21.29
CA SER A 475 -41.30 7.19 -22.38
C SER A 475 -39.90 6.64 -22.04
N MET A 476 -39.42 6.85 -20.81
CA MET A 476 -38.07 6.52 -20.38
C MET A 476 -38.12 5.91 -18.97
N SER A 477 -37.99 4.58 -18.87
CA SER A 477 -37.89 3.90 -17.58
C SER A 477 -36.54 4.19 -16.94
N LEU A 478 -36.52 4.84 -15.78
CA LEU A 478 -35.31 5.09 -15.01
C LEU A 478 -35.06 3.91 -14.07
N LYS A 479 -34.08 3.06 -14.38
CA LYS A 479 -33.69 1.93 -13.53
C LYS A 479 -32.42 2.27 -12.78
N PHE A 480 -32.41 2.00 -11.47
CA PHE A 480 -31.25 2.24 -10.60
C PHE A 480 -30.74 3.69 -10.69
N ALA A 481 -31.68 4.63 -10.65
CA ALA A 481 -31.42 6.03 -10.91
C ALA A 481 -31.35 6.85 -9.62
N PHE A 482 -30.49 7.86 -9.62
CA PHE A 482 -30.42 8.85 -8.57
C PHE A 482 -30.15 10.23 -9.19
N VAL A 483 -30.49 11.27 -8.44
CA VAL A 483 -30.38 12.66 -8.88
C VAL A 483 -29.48 13.42 -7.92
N ILE A 484 -28.54 14.19 -8.48
CA ILE A 484 -27.70 15.13 -7.73
C ILE A 484 -28.20 16.54 -8.03
N ILE A 485 -28.61 17.26 -6.99
CA ILE A 485 -29.03 18.65 -7.06
C ILE A 485 -27.90 19.52 -6.50
N HIS A 486 -27.33 20.38 -7.32
CA HIS A 486 -26.33 21.36 -6.89
C HIS A 486 -27.04 22.67 -6.54
N LEU A 487 -26.76 23.17 -5.34
CA LEU A 487 -27.31 24.40 -4.78
C LEU A 487 -26.21 25.45 -4.68
N THR A 488 -26.59 26.72 -4.78
CA THR A 488 -25.72 27.81 -4.35
C THR A 488 -25.70 27.90 -2.82
N ARG A 489 -24.78 28.71 -2.29
CA ARG A 489 -24.80 29.17 -0.88
C ARG A 489 -26.10 29.88 -0.46
N TYR A 490 -26.95 30.26 -1.41
CA TYR A 490 -28.25 30.88 -1.17
C TYR A 490 -29.41 29.91 -1.41
N TYR A 491 -29.13 28.60 -1.43
CA TYR A 491 -30.10 27.52 -1.65
C TYR A 491 -30.85 27.59 -3.00
N GLN A 492 -30.29 28.32 -3.98
CA GLN A 492 -30.81 28.32 -5.34
C GLN A 492 -30.27 27.14 -6.12
N VAL A 493 -31.14 26.40 -6.82
CA VAL A 493 -30.75 25.28 -7.68
C VAL A 493 -29.95 25.80 -8.87
N VAL A 494 -28.71 25.32 -9.00
CA VAL A 494 -27.78 25.65 -10.09
C VAL A 494 -27.92 24.64 -11.22
N SER A 495 -27.93 23.36 -10.88
CA SER A 495 -27.94 22.26 -11.83
C SER A 495 -28.50 20.98 -11.21
N ILE A 496 -29.13 20.16 -12.04
CA ILE A 496 -29.68 18.85 -11.67
C ILE A 496 -29.03 17.80 -12.57
N TYR A 497 -28.46 16.76 -11.96
CA TYR A 497 -27.82 15.65 -12.68
C TYR A 497 -28.58 14.36 -12.41
N THR A 498 -29.21 13.80 -13.43
CA THR A 498 -29.87 12.49 -13.34
C THR A 498 -28.90 11.42 -13.83
N LEU A 499 -28.56 10.49 -12.94
CA LEU A 499 -27.57 9.43 -13.17
C LEU A 499 -28.21 8.06 -12.97
N GLN A 500 -27.80 7.08 -13.79
CA GLN A 500 -28.22 5.69 -13.68
C GLN A 500 -27.00 4.80 -13.46
N ALA A 501 -27.12 3.89 -12.51
CA ALA A 501 -26.11 2.87 -12.25
C ALA A 501 -26.41 1.57 -13.01
N ALA A 502 -25.38 0.76 -13.28
CA ALA A 502 -25.54 -0.50 -14.00
C ALA A 502 -26.39 -1.53 -13.23
N ASN A 503 -26.31 -1.48 -11.90
CA ASN A 503 -27.06 -2.35 -11.02
C ASN A 503 -27.47 -1.62 -9.74
N LYS A 504 -28.31 -2.30 -8.98
CA LYS A 504 -28.85 -1.83 -7.71
C LYS A 504 -27.79 -1.59 -6.64
N HIS A 505 -26.72 -2.38 -6.62
CA HIS A 505 -25.65 -2.21 -5.64
C HIS A 505 -24.91 -0.90 -5.91
N ASP A 506 -24.43 -0.70 -7.13
CA ASP A 506 -23.70 0.48 -7.59
C ASP A 506 -24.50 1.79 -7.41
N LYS A 507 -25.83 1.71 -7.51
CA LYS A 507 -26.75 2.83 -7.22
C LYS A 507 -26.56 3.37 -5.81
N TYR A 508 -26.39 2.50 -4.81
CA TYR A 508 -26.33 2.91 -3.42
C TYR A 508 -24.90 3.21 -2.95
N VAL A 509 -23.86 2.71 -3.62
CA VAL A 509 -22.46 2.92 -3.20
C VAL A 509 -22.10 4.42 -3.16
N LEU A 510 -22.37 5.16 -4.24
CA LEU A 510 -22.03 6.59 -4.34
C LEU A 510 -22.83 7.47 -3.34
N PRO A 511 -24.17 7.37 -3.25
CA PRO A 511 -24.95 8.09 -2.25
C PRO A 511 -24.57 7.70 -0.81
N PHE A 512 -24.27 6.43 -0.55
CA PHE A 512 -23.86 5.97 0.79
C PHE A 512 -22.48 6.52 1.19
N ALA A 513 -21.53 6.53 0.25
CA ALA A 513 -20.22 7.14 0.45
C ALA A 513 -20.34 8.65 0.75
N PHE A 514 -21.23 9.34 0.03
CA PHE A 514 -21.55 10.75 0.30
C PHE A 514 -22.20 10.96 1.67
N ALA A 515 -23.16 10.12 2.04
CA ALA A 515 -23.81 10.19 3.35
C ALA A 515 -22.80 10.01 4.50
N THR A 516 -21.92 9.03 4.35
CA THR A 516 -20.84 8.77 5.32
C THR A 516 -19.96 10.02 5.47
N PHE A 517 -19.63 10.70 4.36
CA PHE A 517 -18.92 11.97 4.40
C PHE A 517 -19.68 13.06 5.18
N LEU A 518 -20.97 13.27 4.90
CA LEU A 518 -21.77 14.28 5.60
C LEU A 518 -21.82 14.03 7.12
N PHE A 519 -22.00 12.76 7.54
CA PHE A 519 -21.98 12.40 8.96
C PHE A 519 -20.61 12.70 9.61
N THR A 520 -19.50 12.37 8.93
CA THR A 520 -18.15 12.70 9.46
C THR A 520 -17.85 14.20 9.48
N PHE A 521 -18.44 14.98 8.57
CA PHE A 521 -18.27 16.43 8.50
C PHE A 521 -19.01 17.14 9.65
N ASP A 522 -20.15 16.60 10.05
CA ASP A 522 -20.98 17.10 11.16
C ASP A 522 -20.29 16.93 12.53
N GLU A 523 -19.65 15.77 12.77
CA GLU A 523 -18.82 15.55 13.97
C GLU A 523 -17.63 16.53 14.09
N MET A 524 -17.18 17.14 12.98
CA MET A 524 -16.10 18.13 12.97
C MET A 524 -16.56 19.59 13.27
N GLY A 525 -17.82 19.81 13.65
CA GLY A 525 -18.25 21.04 14.31
C GLY A 525 -18.33 22.29 13.43
N ARG A 526 -19.07 22.24 12.32
CA ARG A 526 -19.51 23.44 11.57
C ARG A 526 -21.02 23.47 11.30
N GLN A 527 -21.75 23.86 12.34
CA GLN A 527 -22.91 24.77 12.41
C GLN A 527 -24.12 24.61 11.46
N GLU A 528 -25.27 24.28 12.07
CA GLU A 528 -26.71 24.64 11.82
C GLU A 528 -27.31 24.57 10.39
N GLN A 529 -26.52 24.62 9.31
CA GLN A 529 -27.04 24.69 7.94
C GLN A 529 -27.27 23.33 7.27
N VAL A 530 -26.77 22.24 7.89
CA VAL A 530 -26.91 20.87 7.39
C VAL A 530 -28.14 20.17 7.99
N GLU A 531 -28.62 20.57 9.17
CA GLU A 531 -29.71 19.92 9.92
C GLU A 531 -31.01 19.73 9.11
N ILE A 532 -31.46 20.75 8.36
CA ILE A 532 -32.74 20.68 7.61
C ILE A 532 -32.65 19.72 6.42
N LEU A 533 -31.48 19.60 5.79
CA LEU A 533 -31.25 18.67 4.67
C LEU A 533 -30.90 17.26 5.19
N GLN A 534 -30.23 17.17 6.34
CA GLN A 534 -30.00 15.92 7.07
C GLN A 534 -31.31 15.30 7.52
N ASP A 535 -32.22 16.04 8.15
CA ASP A 535 -33.47 15.45 8.69
C ASP A 535 -34.36 14.88 7.58
N LEU A 536 -34.51 15.61 6.46
CA LEU A 536 -35.28 15.15 5.31
C LEU A 536 -34.63 13.93 4.61
N TRP A 537 -33.30 13.85 4.63
CA TRP A 537 -32.55 12.76 4.00
C TRP A 537 -32.43 11.54 4.91
N ILE A 538 -32.21 11.74 6.21
CA ILE A 538 -32.16 10.71 7.25
C ILE A 538 -33.53 10.04 7.37
N GLU A 539 -34.64 10.80 7.36
CA GLU A 539 -35.99 10.21 7.33
C GLU A 539 -36.19 9.35 6.08
N LYS A 540 -35.87 9.85 4.88
CA LYS A 540 -36.02 9.07 3.63
C LYS A 540 -35.06 7.89 3.50
N PHE A 541 -33.87 8.00 4.08
CA PHE A 541 -32.87 6.95 4.12
C PHE A 541 -33.25 5.85 5.14
N GLN A 542 -33.76 6.23 6.32
CA GLN A 542 -34.34 5.30 7.30
C GLN A 542 -35.58 4.61 6.76
N GLU A 543 -36.48 5.33 6.08
CA GLU A 543 -37.65 4.76 5.40
C GLU A 543 -37.22 3.76 4.29
N SER A 544 -36.12 4.03 3.59
CA SER A 544 -35.55 3.10 2.60
C SER A 544 -34.87 1.87 3.21
N ILE A 545 -34.25 2.01 4.40
CA ILE A 545 -33.65 0.90 5.15
C ILE A 545 -34.74 0.00 5.77
N GLU A 546 -35.78 0.60 6.34
CA GLU A 546 -36.88 -0.11 7.00
C GLU A 546 -37.76 -0.89 5.99
N ASN A 547 -37.87 -0.39 4.76
CA ASN A 547 -38.57 -1.08 3.68
C ASN A 547 -37.76 -2.20 2.99
N TYR A 548 -36.51 -2.46 3.41
CA TYR A 548 -35.65 -3.49 2.80
C TYR A 548 -35.47 -4.75 3.65
N GLU A 549 -36.02 -5.87 3.18
CA GLU A 549 -35.55 -7.21 3.57
C GLU A 549 -34.28 -7.56 2.78
N SER A 550 -33.12 -7.11 3.25
CA SER A 550 -31.85 -7.68 2.80
C SER A 550 -30.85 -7.80 3.95
N ILE A 551 -30.61 -9.05 4.34
CA ILE A 551 -29.62 -9.49 5.32
C ILE A 551 -28.21 -8.95 4.99
N GLN A 552 -27.91 -8.60 3.73
CA GLN A 552 -26.59 -8.14 3.31
C GLN A 552 -26.25 -6.69 3.67
N LEU A 553 -27.24 -5.78 3.72
CA LEU A 553 -26.99 -4.39 4.15
C LEU A 553 -26.71 -4.31 5.65
N LYS A 554 -27.39 -5.14 6.46
CA LYS A 554 -27.13 -5.27 7.90
C LYS A 554 -25.74 -5.82 8.21
N ASP A 555 -25.22 -6.74 7.41
CA ASP A 555 -23.88 -7.28 7.60
C ASP A 555 -22.78 -6.33 7.08
N MET A 556 -23.05 -5.53 6.04
CA MET A 556 -22.19 -4.41 5.64
C MET A 556 -22.12 -3.31 6.72
N LEU A 557 -23.23 -3.02 7.40
CA LEU A 557 -23.31 -2.03 8.48
C LEU A 557 -22.56 -2.46 9.76
N LYS A 558 -22.40 -3.76 10.01
CA LYS A 558 -21.60 -4.28 11.15
C LYS A 558 -20.10 -4.06 10.99
N CYS A 559 -19.62 -3.85 9.76
CA CYS A 559 -18.20 -3.64 9.47
C CYS A 559 -17.76 -2.18 9.65
N THR A 560 -18.68 -1.28 9.98
CA THR A 560 -18.40 0.14 10.21
C THR A 560 -18.31 0.42 11.72
N PRO A 561 -17.21 0.99 12.25
CA PRO A 561 -17.05 1.27 13.68
C PRO A 561 -18.05 2.27 14.26
N LEU A 562 -18.90 2.88 13.41
CA LEU A 562 -19.94 3.84 13.77
C LEU A 562 -21.32 3.19 14.06
N PHE A 563 -21.54 1.91 13.73
CA PHE A 563 -22.86 1.30 13.96
C PHE A 563 -23.17 1.09 15.46
N SER A 564 -22.15 1.06 16.32
CA SER A 564 -22.31 0.95 17.77
C SER A 564 -22.79 2.24 18.45
N SER A 565 -22.63 3.42 17.84
CA SER A 565 -23.13 4.68 18.41
C SER A 565 -24.59 4.97 18.05
N LEU A 566 -25.12 4.33 17.00
CA LEU A 566 -26.53 4.36 16.61
C LEU A 566 -27.36 3.34 17.43
N SER A 567 -27.33 3.48 18.76
CA SER A 567 -28.28 2.76 19.61
C SER A 567 -29.68 3.32 19.43
N LEU A 568 -30.48 2.60 18.63
CA LEU A 568 -31.94 2.59 18.55
C LEU A 568 -32.66 3.28 19.73
N ARG A 569 -33.09 4.53 19.57
CA ARG A 569 -34.26 5.02 20.31
C ARG A 569 -35.49 4.30 19.73
N ARG A 570 -35.85 3.16 20.32
CA ARG A 570 -37.16 2.53 20.13
C ARG A 570 -38.25 3.53 20.57
N CYS A 571 -38.85 4.24 19.63
CA CYS A 571 -40.16 4.82 19.86
C CYS A 571 -41.19 3.68 19.79
N SER A 572 -41.51 3.11 20.96
CA SER A 572 -42.61 2.18 21.13
C SER A 572 -43.92 2.86 20.72
N SER A 573 -44.47 2.41 19.60
CA SER A 573 -45.84 2.71 19.20
C SER A 573 -46.79 2.02 20.17
N SER A 574 -47.34 2.78 21.12
CA SER A 574 -48.45 2.31 21.95
C SER A 574 -49.21 3.48 22.56
N ARG A 575 -50.19 4.02 21.82
CA ARG A 575 -51.50 4.38 22.36
C ARG A 575 -52.53 4.63 21.26
N LEU A 576 -53.24 3.56 20.92
CA LEU A 576 -54.61 3.62 20.45
C LEU A 576 -55.45 4.39 21.49
N MET A 577 -56.19 5.42 21.06
CA MET A 577 -57.46 5.79 21.68
C MET A 577 -58.46 6.27 20.61
N PRO A 578 -59.77 5.99 20.81
CA PRO A 578 -60.78 6.03 19.76
C PRO A 578 -61.52 7.37 19.63
N ASN A 579 -62.15 7.53 18.47
CA ASN A 579 -63.20 8.49 18.13
C ASN A 579 -64.18 8.79 19.29
N ASN A 580 -64.49 10.06 19.54
CA ASN A 580 -65.89 10.48 19.69
C ASN A 580 -66.13 11.99 19.52
N ASN A 581 -67.23 12.27 18.82
CA ASN A 581 -67.86 13.57 18.58
C ASN A 581 -68.15 14.37 19.86
N SER A 582 -68.01 15.70 19.79
CA SER A 582 -69.12 16.66 19.74
C SER A 582 -68.83 18.01 20.43
N LYS A 583 -69.24 19.07 19.71
CA LYS A 583 -69.88 20.31 20.17
C LYS A 583 -69.04 21.47 20.79
N LEU A 584 -69.32 22.63 20.17
CA LEU A 584 -69.46 24.00 20.71
C LEU A 584 -68.24 24.94 20.66
N HIS A 585 -68.22 25.74 19.59
CA HIS A 585 -67.91 27.19 19.53
C HIS A 585 -68.79 27.99 20.54
N PRO A 586 -68.63 29.32 20.80
CA PRO A 586 -67.74 30.31 20.17
C PRO A 586 -67.17 31.42 21.10
N ASP A 587 -66.64 32.48 20.48
CA ASP A 587 -66.49 33.88 20.97
C ASP A 587 -65.27 34.21 21.86
N CYS A 588 -64.54 35.33 21.68
CA CYS A 588 -64.72 36.49 20.80
C CYS A 588 -63.40 37.30 20.74
N GLU A 589 -63.13 37.88 19.54
CA GLU A 589 -62.83 39.31 19.29
C GLU A 589 -61.71 40.05 20.07
N HIS A 590 -60.92 40.97 19.51
CA HIS A 590 -60.90 41.64 18.21
C HIS A 590 -59.63 42.50 18.08
N ARG A 591 -59.16 42.59 16.83
CA ARG A 591 -58.72 43.81 16.12
C ARG A 591 -57.33 44.46 16.31
N ALA A 592 -56.78 44.66 15.11
CA ALA A 592 -56.27 45.89 14.50
C ALA A 592 -54.79 46.24 14.72
N SER A 593 -54.08 46.00 13.61
CA SER A 593 -52.89 46.64 13.04
C SER A 593 -52.77 48.15 13.28
N PRO A 594 -51.61 48.75 12.97
CA PRO A 594 -51.23 49.00 11.57
C PRO A 594 -50.12 48.10 11.03
#